data_AF-A0A656GEJ9-F1
#
_entry.id   AF-A0A656GEJ9-F1
#
_cell.length_a   1.000
_cell.length_b   1.000
_cell.length_c   1.000
_cell.angle_alpha   90.00
_cell.angle_beta   90.00
_cell.angle_gamma   90.00
#
_symmetry.space_group_name_H-M   'P 1'
#
loop_
_entity.id
_entity.type
_entity.pdbx_description
1 polymer ?
#
loop_
_entity_poly.entity_id
_entity_poly.type
_entity_poly.pdbx_seq_one_letter_code
_entity_poly.pdbx_strand_id
1 'polypeptide(L)'
;REQANTIAPTLVGGSKKHGGPDLGPTRAKKAWASIGVCGMGIANEPPTEFFEGMPRLTTRMAARIQGFPDDWQFHGKKTAAYRQIGNAFPPPVACAVAKQIFKALSVKRLVRVA
;
A
#
# COMPACT_ATOMS: atom_id res chain seq x y z
N ARG A 1 10.92 17.70 -10.04
CA ARG A 1 11.57 16.37 -9.90
C ARG A 1 12.27 16.17 -8.54
N GLU A 2 12.25 17.15 -7.63
CA GLU A 2 12.92 17.06 -6.30
C GLU A 2 12.02 16.58 -5.15
N GLN A 3 10.71 16.41 -5.39
CA GLN A 3 9.73 15.94 -4.40
C GLN A 3 9.40 14.46 -4.64
N ALA A 4 8.89 13.77 -3.61
CA ALA A 4 8.59 12.31 -3.63
C ALA A 4 9.80 11.38 -3.86
N ASN A 5 10.99 11.78 -3.40
CA ASN A 5 12.23 11.02 -3.49
C ASN A 5 12.70 10.44 -2.14
N THR A 6 11.85 10.45 -1.12
CA THR A 6 12.12 9.93 0.23
C THR A 6 11.21 8.75 0.54
N ILE A 7 11.40 8.12 1.71
CA ILE A 7 10.54 7.04 2.17
C ILE A 7 9.10 7.57 2.29
N ALA A 8 8.19 6.96 1.54
CA ALA A 8 6.79 7.32 1.57
C ALA A 8 6.15 7.02 2.94
N PRO A 9 5.19 7.84 3.40
CA PRO A 9 4.39 7.51 4.57
C PRO A 9 3.60 6.20 4.36
N THR A 10 3.16 5.59 5.45
CA THR A 10 2.32 4.39 5.40
C THR A 10 1.01 4.68 4.66
N LEU A 11 0.64 3.78 3.75
CA LEU A 11 -0.67 3.77 3.10
C LEU A 11 -1.73 3.22 4.06
N VAL A 12 -2.90 3.86 4.17
CA VAL A 12 -3.96 3.47 5.11
C VAL A 12 -5.30 3.36 4.39
N GLY A 13 -5.96 2.20 4.46
CA GLY A 13 -7.21 1.90 3.73
C GLY A 13 -8.52 2.28 4.44
N GLY A 14 -8.44 2.98 5.57
CA GLY A 14 -9.59 3.32 6.42
C GLY A 14 -10.37 2.09 6.94
N SER A 15 -11.55 2.33 7.51
CA SER A 15 -12.43 1.28 8.06
C SER A 15 -13.88 1.41 7.56
N LYS A 16 -14.70 0.36 7.76
CA LYS A 16 -16.13 0.41 7.42
C LYS A 16 -16.90 1.52 8.16
N LYS A 17 -16.45 1.90 9.37
CA LYS A 17 -17.12 2.89 10.23
C LYS A 17 -16.59 4.31 10.02
N HIS A 18 -15.29 4.45 9.73
CA HIS A 18 -14.60 5.73 9.58
C HIS A 18 -13.52 5.68 8.50
N GLY A 19 -13.37 6.78 7.76
CA GLY A 19 -12.36 6.94 6.72
C GLY A 19 -12.86 6.52 5.34
N GLY A 20 -12.83 7.47 4.40
CA GLY A 20 -13.11 7.25 2.99
C GLY A 20 -11.89 6.67 2.25
N PRO A 21 -11.91 6.67 0.90
CA PRO A 21 -10.73 6.32 0.11
C PRO A 21 -9.74 7.49 0.14
N ASP A 22 -9.01 7.66 1.24
CA ASP A 22 -7.98 8.67 1.46
C ASP A 22 -6.71 8.05 2.08
N LEU A 23 -5.65 8.83 2.24
CA LEU A 23 -4.35 8.32 2.71
C LEU A 23 -4.24 8.30 4.25
N GLY A 24 -5.36 8.22 4.98
CA GLY A 24 -5.39 8.04 6.43
C GLY A 24 -5.71 9.31 7.22
N PRO A 25 -5.44 9.34 8.54
CA PRO A 25 -5.78 10.48 9.40
C PRO A 25 -4.99 11.75 9.03
N THR A 26 -5.38 12.90 9.58
CA THR A 26 -4.79 14.22 9.29
C THR A 26 -3.26 14.22 9.28
N ARG A 27 -2.61 13.53 10.23
CA ARG A 27 -1.15 13.42 10.29
C ARG A 27 -0.55 12.69 9.08
N ALA A 28 -1.18 11.59 8.64
CA ALA A 28 -0.76 10.87 7.45
C ALA A 28 -0.93 11.73 6.19
N LYS A 29 -2.07 12.43 6.04
CA LYS A 29 -2.31 13.33 4.91
C LYS A 29 -1.27 14.45 4.82
N LYS A 30 -0.86 15.02 5.96
CA LYS A 30 0.23 16.02 6.03
C LYS A 30 1.58 15.43 5.60
N ALA A 31 1.90 14.20 6.00
CA ALA A 31 3.15 13.53 5.61
C ALA A 31 3.18 13.21 4.10
N TRP A 32 2.05 12.85 3.50
CA TRP A 32 1.95 12.71 2.05
C TRP A 32 2.10 14.05 1.34
N ALA A 33 1.49 15.11 1.88
CA ALA A 33 1.59 16.45 1.32
C ALA A 33 3.03 17.00 1.35
N SER A 34 3.82 16.68 2.40
CA SER A 34 5.23 17.09 2.47
C SER A 34 6.11 16.48 1.38
N ILE A 35 5.67 15.38 0.75
CA ILE A 35 6.36 14.79 -0.40
C ILE A 35 5.67 15.10 -1.73
N GLY A 36 4.72 16.04 -1.75
CA GLY A 36 4.04 16.46 -2.98
C GLY A 36 2.89 15.55 -3.42
N VAL A 37 2.28 14.77 -2.52
CA VAL A 37 1.15 13.88 -2.84
C VAL A 37 -0.08 14.25 -2.01
N CYS A 38 -1.21 14.42 -2.67
CA CYS A 38 -2.45 14.82 -2.02
C CYS A 38 -3.09 13.62 -1.31
N GLY A 39 -3.03 13.62 0.02
CA GLY A 39 -3.58 12.56 0.87
C GLY A 39 -5.09 12.62 1.11
N MET A 40 -5.79 13.58 0.52
CA MET A 40 -7.21 13.86 0.81
C MET A 40 -8.18 12.89 0.12
N GLY A 41 -7.71 12.10 -0.85
CA GLY A 41 -8.56 11.13 -1.54
C GLY A 41 -7.80 10.30 -2.57
N ILE A 42 -8.52 9.38 -3.21
CA ILE A 42 -8.03 8.53 -4.32
C ILE A 42 -8.70 8.91 -5.63
N ALA A 43 -7.87 9.21 -6.63
CA ALA A 43 -8.29 9.55 -7.99
C ALA A 43 -8.78 8.30 -8.76
N ASN A 44 -9.62 8.54 -9.77
CA ASN A 44 -10.02 7.49 -10.71
C ASN A 44 -8.92 7.27 -11.75
N GLU A 45 -8.46 8.37 -12.35
CA GLU A 45 -7.45 8.38 -13.41
C GLU A 45 -6.12 8.96 -12.90
N PRO A 46 -4.98 8.53 -13.48
CA PRO A 46 -3.69 9.13 -13.18
C PRO A 46 -3.64 10.60 -13.64
N PRO A 47 -2.78 11.44 -13.04
CA PRO A 47 -2.56 12.79 -13.53
C PRO A 47 -2.01 12.77 -14.97
N THR A 48 -2.44 13.72 -15.78
CA THR A 48 -1.89 13.94 -17.13
C THR A 48 -0.51 14.57 -17.06
N GLU A 49 0.19 14.61 -18.19
CA GLU A 49 1.50 15.28 -18.28
C GLU A 49 1.44 16.78 -17.97
N PHE A 50 0.30 17.43 -18.27
CA PHE A 50 0.03 18.85 -18.01
C PHE A 50 -0.72 19.07 -16.69
N PHE A 51 -0.73 18.09 -15.78
CA PHE A 51 -1.42 18.24 -14.51
C PHE A 51 -0.73 19.28 -13.63
N GLU A 52 -1.49 20.28 -13.19
CA GLU A 52 -1.03 21.30 -12.24
C GLU A 52 -1.53 21.03 -10.82
N GLY A 53 -0.63 21.19 -9.84
CA GLY A 53 -0.93 21.02 -8.43
C GLY A 53 -0.47 19.68 -7.86
N MET A 54 -1.07 19.27 -6.75
CA MET A 54 -0.65 18.10 -5.99
C MET A 54 -1.47 16.86 -6.37
N PRO A 55 -0.89 15.84 -7.03
CA PRO A 55 -1.65 14.71 -7.54
C PRO A 55 -2.17 13.82 -6.41
N ARG A 56 -3.34 13.22 -6.64
CA ARG A 56 -3.85 12.12 -5.82
C ARG A 56 -3.44 10.80 -6.45
N LEU A 57 -3.16 9.81 -5.61
CA LEU A 57 -2.91 8.45 -6.07
C LEU A 57 -4.20 7.84 -6.66
N THR A 58 -4.07 6.99 -7.67
CA THR A 58 -5.13 6.05 -8.06
C THR A 58 -5.04 4.78 -7.23
N THR A 59 -6.07 3.93 -7.28
CA THR A 59 -6.03 2.58 -6.66
C THR A 59 -4.86 1.77 -7.19
N ARG A 60 -4.60 1.82 -8.50
CA ARG A 60 -3.48 1.08 -9.11
C ARG A 60 -2.12 1.60 -8.67
N MET A 61 -1.94 2.91 -8.55
CA MET A 61 -0.70 3.49 -8.02
C MET A 61 -0.46 3.08 -6.56
N ALA A 62 -1.51 3.14 -5.72
CA ALA A 62 -1.43 2.69 -4.33
C ALA A 62 -1.07 1.20 -4.22
N ALA A 63 -1.62 0.35 -5.09
CA ALA A 63 -1.29 -1.08 -5.14
C ALA A 63 0.16 -1.34 -5.57
N ARG A 64 0.69 -0.56 -6.52
CA ARG A 64 2.12 -0.62 -6.90
C ARG A 64 3.03 -0.22 -5.73
N ILE A 65 2.67 0.83 -4.99
CA ILE A 65 3.42 1.25 -3.80
C ILE A 65 3.47 0.13 -2.74
N GLN A 66 2.37 -0.60 -2.56
CA GLN A 66 2.33 -1.78 -1.70
C GLN A 66 3.13 -2.98 -2.23
N GLY A 67 3.53 -2.96 -3.50
CA GLY A 67 4.26 -4.06 -4.15
C GLY A 67 3.38 -5.17 -4.72
N PHE A 68 2.10 -4.87 -4.99
CA PHE A 68 1.25 -5.80 -5.73
C PHE A 68 1.64 -5.85 -7.22
N PRO A 69 1.62 -7.05 -7.83
CA PRO A 69 1.70 -7.19 -9.29
C PRO A 69 0.65 -6.33 -10.01
N ASP A 70 0.96 -5.91 -11.24
CA ASP A 70 0.09 -5.02 -12.02
C ASP A 70 -1.18 -5.72 -12.51
N ASP A 71 -1.12 -7.03 -12.71
CA ASP A 71 -2.20 -7.93 -13.07
C ASP A 71 -3.07 -8.38 -11.88
N TRP A 72 -2.66 -8.06 -10.64
CA TRP A 72 -3.44 -8.38 -9.45
C TRP A 72 -4.81 -7.70 -9.46
N GLN A 73 -5.86 -8.50 -9.28
CA GLN A 73 -7.25 -8.03 -9.31
C GLN A 73 -7.77 -7.71 -7.91
N PHE A 74 -8.38 -6.53 -7.76
CA PHE A 74 -9.09 -6.13 -6.55
C PHE A 74 -10.59 -6.07 -6.82
N HIS A 75 -11.41 -6.48 -5.86
CA HIS A 75 -12.85 -6.62 -6.08
C HIS A 75 -13.68 -5.50 -5.43
N GLY A 76 -14.82 -5.18 -6.04
CA GLY A 76 -15.76 -4.18 -5.56
C GLY A 76 -15.48 -2.77 -6.07
N LYS A 77 -16.30 -1.81 -5.64
CA LYS A 77 -16.18 -0.40 -6.03
C LYS A 77 -14.88 0.21 -5.48
N LYS A 78 -14.50 1.39 -6.00
CA LYS A 78 -13.26 2.11 -5.67
C LYS A 78 -12.86 2.07 -4.20
N THR A 79 -13.76 2.45 -3.29
CA THR A 79 -13.46 2.49 -1.84
C THR A 79 -13.19 1.11 -1.25
N ALA A 80 -13.90 0.07 -1.70
CA ALA A 80 -13.69 -1.29 -1.23
C ALA A 80 -12.37 -1.87 -1.75
N ALA A 81 -12.06 -1.64 -3.03
CA ALA A 81 -10.78 -2.03 -3.63
C ALA A 81 -9.61 -1.29 -2.95
N TYR A 82 -9.71 0.03 -2.75
CA TYR A 82 -8.70 0.79 -2.04
C TYR A 82 -8.48 0.29 -0.60
N ARG A 83 -9.55 -0.09 0.11
CA ARG A 83 -9.44 -0.66 1.46
C ARG A 83 -8.69 -1.98 1.47
N GLN A 84 -8.91 -2.85 0.47
CA GLN A 84 -8.12 -4.08 0.32
C GLN A 84 -6.64 -3.76 0.18
N ILE A 85 -6.29 -2.77 -0.66
CA ILE A 85 -4.91 -2.34 -0.88
C ILE A 85 -4.29 -1.74 0.38
N GLY A 86 -4.96 -0.76 0.99
CA GLY A 86 -4.44 0.00 2.11
C GLY A 86 -4.33 -0.78 3.43
N ASN A 87 -5.11 -1.85 3.59
CA ASN A 87 -5.07 -2.68 4.80
C ASN A 87 -4.38 -4.04 4.56
N ALA A 88 -3.94 -4.33 3.34
CA ALA A 88 -3.17 -5.53 3.06
C ALA A 88 -1.77 -5.46 3.69
N PHE A 89 -1.23 -6.62 4.01
CA PHE A 89 0.19 -6.74 4.30
C PHE A 89 0.97 -6.67 2.98
N PRO A 90 2.00 -5.81 2.84
CA PRO A 90 2.69 -5.63 1.56
C PRO A 90 3.26 -6.96 1.04
N PRO A 91 2.97 -7.39 -0.20
CA PRO A 91 3.44 -8.67 -0.72
C PRO A 91 4.96 -8.93 -0.61
N PRO A 92 5.87 -7.94 -0.83
CA PRO A 92 7.30 -8.16 -0.64
C PRO A 92 7.68 -8.50 0.81
N VAL A 93 7.00 -7.86 1.78
CA VAL A 93 7.22 -8.13 3.20
C VAL A 93 6.65 -9.49 3.57
N ALA A 94 5.46 -9.83 3.07
CA ALA A 94 4.85 -11.15 3.24
C ALA A 94 5.79 -12.27 2.77
N CYS A 95 6.39 -12.10 1.59
CA CYS A 95 7.35 -13.04 1.03
C CYS A 95 8.59 -13.20 1.92
N ALA A 96 9.17 -12.09 2.40
CA ALA A 96 10.35 -12.13 3.26
C ALA A 96 10.09 -12.86 4.59
N VAL A 97 8.95 -12.59 5.24
CA VAL A 97 8.53 -13.27 6.47
C VAL A 97 8.28 -14.75 6.21
N ALA A 98 7.55 -15.09 5.15
CA ALA A 98 7.23 -16.48 4.81
C ALA A 98 8.50 -17.31 4.55
N LYS A 99 9.54 -16.74 3.92
CA LYS A 99 10.84 -17.43 3.73
C LYS A 99 11.50 -17.80 5.05
N GLN A 100 11.44 -16.95 6.07
CA GLN A 100 12.02 -17.25 7.38
C GLN A 100 11.23 -18.34 8.10
N ILE A 101 9.89 -18.28 8.03
CA ILE A 101 9.02 -19.33 8.57
C ILE A 101 9.33 -20.66 7.89
N PHE A 102 9.39 -20.69 6.56
CA PHE A 102 9.73 -21.89 5.80
C PHE A 102 11.07 -22.48 6.22
N LYS A 103 12.10 -21.64 6.37
CA LYS A 103 13.42 -22.06 6.86
C LYS A 103 13.34 -22.69 8.25
N ALA A 104 12.60 -22.08 9.17
CA ALA A 104 12.45 -22.59 10.53
C ALA A 104 11.74 -23.94 10.57
N LEU A 105 10.75 -24.14 9.71
CA LEU A 105 9.97 -25.39 9.64
C LEU A 105 10.67 -26.50 8.85
N SER A 106 11.56 -26.14 7.93
CA SER A 106 12.24 -27.10 7.05
C SER A 106 13.49 -27.74 7.67
N VAL A 107 13.87 -27.35 8.90
CA VAL A 107 14.97 -27.99 9.62
C VAL A 107 14.56 -29.41 10.00
N LYS A 108 15.19 -30.42 9.39
CA LYS A 108 15.05 -31.82 9.84
C LYS A 108 15.58 -31.93 11.27
N ARG A 109 14.69 -32.03 12.26
CA ARG A 109 15.06 -32.50 13.59
C ARG A 109 15.32 -34.00 13.50
N LEU A 110 16.59 -34.39 13.50
CA LEU A 110 16.97 -35.75 13.86
C LEU A 110 16.68 -35.90 15.35
N VAL A 111 15.51 -36.46 15.67
CA VAL A 111 15.24 -36.90 17.03
C VAL A 111 15.94 -38.25 17.18
N ARG A 112 16.91 -38.35 18.09
CA ARG A 112 17.40 -39.66 18.52
C ARG A 112 16.28 -40.29 19.34
N VAL A 113 15.71 -41.35 18.82
CA VAL A 113 14.85 -42.25 19.60
C VAL A 113 15.81 -43.20 20.34
N ALA A 114 15.68 -43.25 21.67
CA ALA A 114 16.46 -44.13 22.53
C ALA A 114 16.00 -45.59 22.38
#